data_AF-A0A834APJ0-F1
#
_entry.id   AF-A0A834APJ0-F1
#
_cell.length_a   1.000
_cell.length_b   1.000
_cell.length_c   1.000
_cell.angle_alpha   90.00
_cell.angle_beta   90.00
_cell.angle_gamma   90.00
#
_symmetry.space_group_name_H-M   'P 1'
#
loop_
_entity.id
_entity.type
_entity.pdbx_description
1 polymer ?
#
loop_
_entity_poly.entity_id
_entity_poly.type
_entity_poly.pdbx_seq_one_letter_code
_entity_poly.pdbx_strand_id
1 'polypeptide(L)'
;MLPYFWVQQLVRKGDSSAEMSAYASLFKENNITGKRLLLLEEEDLKDMGIVSKGHIIHIKSAIEKLTHDYLNLFHFPPLTKDSVGEPEENEGKIVNLELVFGFHLKPGTGPKVNHILNLLDKCQPNLRRG
;
A
#
# COMPACT_ATOMS: atom_id res chain seq x y z
N MET A 1 2.93 4.95 -3.41
CA MET A 1 2.68 3.74 -2.60
C MET A 1 3.79 3.62 -1.56
N LEU A 2 3.48 3.50 -0.27
CA LEU A 2 4.51 3.33 0.76
C LEU A 2 4.99 1.86 0.78
N PRO A 3 6.31 1.60 0.68
CA PRO A 3 6.85 0.22 0.67
C PRO A 3 6.39 -0.63 1.87
N TYR A 4 6.30 -0.01 3.06
CA TYR A 4 5.71 -0.64 4.25
C TYR A 4 4.33 -1.25 3.99
N PHE A 5 3.41 -0.48 3.41
CA PHE A 5 2.04 -0.93 3.15
C PHE A 5 1.99 -1.98 2.04
N TRP A 6 2.87 -1.87 1.04
CA TRP A 6 2.99 -2.86 -0.02
C TRP A 6 3.38 -4.24 0.54
N VAL A 7 4.40 -4.30 1.41
CA VAL A 7 4.81 -5.57 2.06
C VAL A 7 3.69 -6.15 2.93
N GLN A 8 2.92 -5.31 3.63
CA GLN A 8 1.75 -5.77 4.39
C GLN A 8 0.66 -6.36 3.48
N GLN A 9 0.44 -5.79 2.30
CA GLN A 9 -0.56 -6.26 1.34
C GLN A 9 -0.15 -7.57 0.66
N LEU A 10 1.16 -7.83 0.57
CA LEU A 10 1.73 -9.08 0.07
C LEU A 10 1.17 -10.30 0.83
N VAL A 11 0.82 -10.14 2.11
CA VAL A 11 0.24 -11.19 2.98
C VAL A 11 -1.25 -11.40 2.77
N ARG A 12 -1.98 -10.39 2.31
CA ARG A 12 -3.45 -10.46 2.22
C ARG A 12 -3.94 -11.20 0.98
N LYS A 13 -3.06 -11.50 0.02
CA LYS A 13 -3.44 -12.02 -1.31
C LYS A 13 -3.34 -13.54 -1.48
N GLY A 14 -3.21 -14.32 -0.40
CA GLY A 14 -3.63 -15.72 -0.41
C GLY A 14 -2.68 -16.75 0.17
N ASP A 15 -1.36 -16.56 0.12
CA ASP A 15 -0.42 -17.68 0.40
C ASP A 15 0.80 -17.32 1.26
N SER A 16 0.83 -16.13 1.83
CA SER A 16 2.00 -15.61 2.56
C SER A 16 1.75 -15.72 4.06
N SER A 17 2.64 -16.42 4.77
CA SER A 17 2.54 -16.57 6.23
C SER A 17 2.55 -15.19 6.91
N ALA A 18 2.01 -15.11 8.14
CA ALA A 18 2.05 -13.90 8.96
C ALA A 18 3.47 -13.31 9.08
N GLU A 19 4.50 -14.16 8.93
CA GLU A 19 5.93 -13.80 8.97
C GLU A 19 6.32 -12.84 7.84
N MET A 20 5.65 -12.88 6.68
CA MET A 20 5.90 -11.93 5.60
C MET A 20 5.52 -10.50 5.96
N SER A 21 4.46 -10.33 6.76
CA SER A 21 4.01 -8.99 7.20
C SER A 21 4.96 -8.41 8.24
N ALA A 22 5.68 -9.25 8.97
CA ALA A 22 6.66 -8.84 9.96
C ALA A 22 7.83 -8.08 9.32
N TYR A 23 8.18 -8.39 8.07
CA TYR A 23 9.23 -7.65 7.34
C TYR A 23 8.85 -6.23 6.97
N ALA A 24 7.58 -5.82 7.06
CA ALA A 24 7.16 -4.49 6.66
C ALA A 24 7.92 -3.38 7.42
N SER A 25 8.19 -3.57 8.71
CA SER A 25 8.95 -2.59 9.51
C SER A 25 10.38 -2.42 9.00
N LEU A 26 11.04 -3.48 8.53
CA LEU A 26 12.40 -3.42 7.99
C LEU A 26 12.50 -2.47 6.79
N PHE A 27 11.49 -2.46 5.91
CA PHE A 27 11.48 -1.55 4.76
C PHE A 27 11.33 -0.09 5.19
N LYS A 28 10.64 0.17 6.30
CA LYS A 28 10.52 1.51 6.89
C LYS A 28 11.82 1.92 7.59
N GLU A 29 12.39 1.03 8.39
CA GLU A 29 13.61 1.24 9.17
C GLU A 29 14.84 1.44 8.27
N ASN A 30 14.92 0.73 7.13
CA ASN A 30 15.97 0.86 6.13
C ASN A 30 15.73 1.98 5.09
N ASN A 31 14.73 2.83 5.33
CA ASN A 31 14.36 3.95 4.47
C ASN A 31 14.18 3.55 2.99
N ILE A 32 13.54 2.41 2.76
CA ILE A 32 13.25 1.96 1.40
C ILE A 32 12.17 2.88 0.83
N THR A 33 12.46 3.50 -0.31
CA THR A 33 11.52 4.32 -1.07
C THR A 33 10.86 3.48 -2.16
N GLY A 34 9.80 3.98 -2.79
CA GLY A 34 9.13 3.26 -3.87
C GLY A 34 10.06 2.93 -5.05
N LYS A 35 11.00 3.82 -5.40
CA LYS A 35 12.00 3.55 -6.44
C LYS A 35 13.03 2.50 -6.00
N ARG A 36 13.54 2.61 -4.76
CA ARG A 36 14.51 1.65 -4.21
C ARG A 36 13.91 0.25 -4.09
N LEU A 37 12.63 0.14 -3.73
CA LEU A 37 11.90 -1.13 -3.66
C LEU A 37 11.99 -1.93 -4.97
N LEU A 38 11.86 -1.25 -6.12
CA LEU A 38 11.91 -1.90 -7.44
C LEU A 38 13.32 -2.37 -7.83
N LEU A 39 14.35 -1.88 -7.13
CA LEU A 39 15.76 -2.13 -7.42
C LEU A 39 16.44 -3.04 -6.38
N LEU A 40 15.70 -3.56 -5.39
CA LEU A 40 16.29 -4.38 -4.35
C LEU A 40 16.87 -5.68 -4.92
N GLU A 41 18.13 -5.93 -4.59
CA GLU A 41 18.84 -7.18 -4.87
C GLU A 41 18.67 -8.18 -3.72
N GLU A 42 19.11 -9.42 -3.95
CA GLU A 42 19.05 -10.46 -2.91
C GLU A 42 19.96 -10.10 -1.74
N GLU A 43 21.12 -9.52 -2.02
CA GLU A 43 22.09 -9.02 -1.06
C GLU A 43 21.47 -7.93 -0.17
N ASP A 44 20.76 -6.96 -0.75
CA ASP A 44 20.08 -5.93 0.02
C ASP A 44 19.06 -6.52 1.00
N LEU A 45 18.31 -7.55 0.57
CA LEU A 45 17.33 -8.22 1.43
C LEU A 45 18.01 -8.94 2.60
N LYS A 46 19.15 -9.59 2.34
CA LYS A 46 19.96 -10.24 3.38
C LYS A 46 20.52 -9.22 4.37
N ASP A 47 21.04 -8.10 3.88
CA ASP A 47 21.61 -7.03 4.69
C ASP A 47 20.56 -6.36 5.59
N MET A 48 19.30 -6.31 5.14
CA MET A 48 18.16 -5.87 5.96
C MET A 48 17.71 -6.90 7.02
N GLY A 49 18.22 -8.14 6.97
CA GLY A 49 17.87 -9.22 7.91
C GLY A 49 16.90 -10.26 7.37
N ILE A 50 16.56 -10.23 6.08
CA ILE A 50 15.71 -11.23 5.42
C ILE A 50 16.61 -12.31 4.81
N VAL A 51 16.93 -13.33 5.60
CA VAL A 51 17.91 -14.37 5.23
C VAL A 51 17.28 -15.67 4.70
N SER A 52 15.97 -15.87 4.91
CA SER A 52 15.27 -17.07 4.45
C SER A 52 15.18 -17.07 2.93
N LYS A 53 15.75 -18.09 2.26
CA LYS A 53 15.72 -18.22 0.80
C LYS A 53 14.30 -18.18 0.23
N GLY A 54 13.35 -18.88 0.86
CA GLY A 54 11.96 -18.88 0.42
C GLY A 54 11.32 -17.49 0.51
N HIS A 55 11.67 -16.73 1.56
CA HIS A 55 11.15 -15.36 1.72
C HIS A 55 11.76 -14.39 0.72
N ILE A 56 13.08 -14.47 0.50
CA ILE A 56 13.78 -13.69 -0.52
C ILE A 56 13.14 -13.94 -1.89
N ILE A 57 12.95 -15.20 -2.29
CA ILE A 57 12.35 -15.58 -3.58
C ILE A 57 10.95 -14.97 -3.70
N HIS A 58 10.10 -15.11 -2.68
CA HIS A 58 8.74 -14.59 -2.73
C HIS A 58 8.70 -13.06 -2.85
N ILE A 59 9.53 -12.34 -2.09
CA ILE A 59 9.63 -10.88 -2.17
C ILE A 59 10.14 -10.46 -3.55
N LYS A 60 11.18 -11.10 -4.08
CA LYS A 60 11.72 -10.79 -5.41
C LYS A 60 10.68 -11.01 -6.52
N SER A 61 9.99 -12.14 -6.53
CA SER A 61 8.91 -12.40 -7.50
C SER A 61 7.76 -11.38 -7.37
N ALA A 62 7.44 -10.95 -6.15
CA ALA A 62 6.42 -9.91 -5.96
C ALA A 62 6.90 -8.53 -6.45
N ILE A 63 8.18 -8.18 -6.27
CA ILE A 63 8.79 -6.96 -6.82
C ILE A 63 8.78 -7.02 -8.35
N GLU A 64 9.17 -8.14 -8.96
CA GLU A 64 9.15 -8.33 -10.42
C GLU A 64 7.75 -8.10 -11.00
N LYS A 65 6.73 -8.69 -10.37
CA LYS A 65 5.35 -8.46 -10.74
C LYS A 65 4.94 -6.99 -10.61
N LEU A 66 5.31 -6.34 -9.50
CA LEU A 66 5.02 -4.92 -9.29
C LEU A 66 5.68 -4.04 -10.37
N THR A 67 6.93 -4.34 -10.74
CA THR A 67 7.65 -3.64 -11.80
C THR A 67 6.95 -3.82 -13.15
N HIS A 68 6.52 -5.06 -13.46
CA HIS A 68 5.78 -5.33 -14.68
C HIS A 68 4.47 -4.55 -14.74
N ASP A 69 3.68 -4.58 -13.66
CA ASP A 69 2.43 -3.81 -13.56
C ASP A 69 2.68 -2.30 -13.72
N TYR A 70 3.74 -1.78 -13.08
CA TYR A 70 4.15 -0.38 -13.20
C TYR A 70 4.53 0.02 -14.63
N LEU A 71 5.25 -0.83 -15.36
CA LEU A 71 5.60 -0.57 -16.76
C LEU A 71 4.39 -0.65 -17.69
N ASN A 72 3.45 -1.56 -17.40
CA ASN A 72 2.21 -1.69 -18.17
C ASN A 72 1.31 -0.45 -18.06
N LEU A 73 1.38 0.31 -16.96
CA LEU A 73 0.64 1.59 -16.82
C LEU A 73 1.01 2.62 -17.90
N PHE A 74 2.24 2.57 -18.44
CA PHE A 74 2.69 3.49 -19.49
C PHE A 74 2.21 3.08 -20.88
N HIS A 75 1.72 1.85 -21.03
CA HIS A 75 1.25 1.30 -22.30
C HIS A 75 -0.27 1.25 -22.28
N PHE A 76 -0.89 2.43 -22.26
CA PHE A 76 -2.33 2.52 -22.36
C PHE A 76 -2.76 2.19 -23.79
N PRO A 77 -3.65 1.20 -24.01
CA PRO A 77 -4.17 0.90 -25.34
C PRO A 77 -4.76 2.17 -25.97
N PRO A 78 -4.58 2.40 -27.28
CA PRO A 78 -5.16 3.55 -27.95
C PRO A 78 -6.68 3.61 -27.68
N LEU A 79 -7.16 4.74 -27.15
CA LEU A 79 -8.59 5.02 -27.01
C LEU A 79 -9.18 5.41 -28.38
N THR A 80 -9.04 4.55 -29.39
CA THR A 80 -9.69 4.79 -30.67
C THR A 80 -11.18 4.53 -30.47
N LYS A 81 -11.96 5.62 -30.48
CA LYS A 81 -13.41 5.54 -30.65
C LYS A 81 -13.68 4.89 -31.99
N ASP A 82 -14.46 3.82 -31.98
CA ASP A 82 -15.07 3.30 -33.19
C ASP A 82 -15.96 4.39 -33.80
N SER A 83 -15.40 5.13 -34.73
CA SER A 83 -16.17 5.95 -35.66
C SER A 83 -15.34 6.10 -36.92
N VAL A 84 -15.70 5.25 -37.88
CA VAL A 84 -15.47 5.42 -39.32
C VAL A 84 -15.76 6.88 -39.68
N GLY A 85 -14.74 7.60 -40.17
CA GLY A 85 -14.84 8.99 -40.63
C GLY A 85 -13.46 9.58 -40.84
N GLU A 86 -13.22 10.13 -42.03
CA GLU A 86 -11.94 10.61 -42.59
C GLU A 86 -11.24 11.72 -41.77
N PRO A 87 -9.97 12.10 -42.09
CA PRO A 87 -9.13 12.89 -41.21
C PRO A 87 -9.48 14.37 -41.32
N GLU A 88 -10.30 14.86 -40.41
CA GLU A 88 -10.54 16.30 -40.28
C GLU A 88 -9.74 16.83 -39.09
N GLU A 89 -8.79 17.69 -39.47
CA GLU A 89 -8.08 18.74 -38.74
C GLU A 89 -7.82 18.57 -37.24
N ASN A 90 -6.55 18.78 -36.88
CA ASN A 90 -6.02 18.82 -35.53
C ASN A 90 -6.63 20.00 -34.74
N GLU A 91 -7.89 19.88 -34.32
CA GLU A 91 -8.45 20.75 -33.29
C GLU A 91 -7.89 20.26 -31.95
N GLY A 92 -6.93 21.00 -31.40
CA GLY A 92 -6.32 20.73 -30.10
C GLY A 92 -7.41 20.60 -29.03
N LYS A 93 -7.79 19.35 -28.72
CA LYS A 93 -8.86 19.06 -27.78
C LYS A 93 -8.34 19.30 -26.37
N ILE A 94 -8.72 20.43 -25.78
CA ILE A 94 -8.43 20.75 -24.38
C ILE A 94 -9.23 19.77 -23.52
N VAL A 95 -8.54 18.86 -22.85
CA VAL A 95 -9.10 17.90 -21.91
C VAL A 95 -8.86 18.38 -20.49
N ASN A 96 -9.94 18.67 -19.76
CA ASN A 96 -9.86 18.99 -18.34
C ASN A 96 -9.77 17.69 -17.53
N LEU A 97 -8.60 17.46 -16.94
CA LEU A 97 -8.36 16.34 -16.04
C LEU A 97 -8.52 16.80 -14.58
N GLU A 98 -9.64 16.44 -13.95
CA GLU A 98 -9.85 16.68 -12.52
C GLU A 98 -9.35 15.47 -11.72
N LEU A 99 -8.20 15.62 -11.06
CA LEU A 99 -7.61 14.56 -10.25
C LEU A 99 -8.05 14.69 -8.79
N VAL A 100 -9.12 13.99 -8.42
CA VAL A 100 -9.60 13.95 -7.03
C VAL A 100 -8.85 12.85 -6.27
N PHE A 101 -7.88 13.25 -5.45
CA PHE A 101 -7.26 12.32 -4.50
C PHE A 101 -8.17 12.10 -3.29
N GLY A 102 -9.07 11.12 -3.39
CA GLY A 102 -9.80 10.60 -2.23
C GLY A 102 -8.88 9.74 -1.36
N PHE A 103 -8.66 10.12 -0.10
CA PHE A 103 -8.10 9.22 0.91
C PHE A 103 -9.15 8.14 1.26
N HIS A 104 -9.30 7.11 0.42
CA HIS A 104 -10.15 5.97 0.74
C HIS A 104 -9.40 4.96 1.62
N LEU A 105 -9.05 5.38 2.83
CA LEU A 105 -8.87 4.46 3.95
C LEU A 105 -9.92 4.83 4.99
N LYS A 106 -11.13 4.26 4.87
CA LYS A 106 -12.07 4.25 6.00
C LYS A 106 -11.57 3.19 7.00
N PRO A 107 -11.21 3.56 8.25
CA PRO A 107 -11.02 2.59 9.31
C PRO A 107 -12.32 1.79 9.48
N GLY A 108 -12.21 0.47 9.57
CA GLY A 108 -13.35 -0.38 9.89
C GLY A 108 -13.98 0.06 11.20
N THR A 109 -15.27 0.39 11.19
CA THR A 109 -16.00 0.85 12.37
C THR A 109 -16.32 -0.34 13.27
N GLY A 110 -15.46 -0.60 14.25
CA GLY A 110 -15.77 -1.38 15.44
C GLY A 110 -15.01 -0.75 16.62
N PRO A 111 -15.63 -0.53 17.79
CA PRO A 111 -16.65 -1.36 18.43
C PRO A 111 -18.00 -0.66 18.65
N LYS A 112 -19.08 -1.45 18.70
CA LYS A 112 -20.39 -1.01 19.22
C LYS A 112 -20.23 -0.64 20.70
N VAL A 113 -20.23 0.65 21.01
CA VAL A 113 -20.47 1.13 22.39
C VAL A 113 -21.95 1.41 22.51
N ASN A 114 -22.67 0.48 23.13
CA ASN A 114 -23.95 0.72 23.79
C ASN A 114 -24.17 -0.43 24.79
N HIS A 115 -23.50 -0.36 25.94
CA HIS A 115 -24.11 -0.85 27.17
C HIS A 115 -23.93 0.24 28.22
N ILE A 116 -25.02 0.99 28.38
CA ILE A 116 -25.23 2.01 29.38
C ILE A 116 -25.33 1.30 30.74
N LEU A 117 -24.81 1.94 31.79
CA LEU A 117 -24.94 1.62 33.23
C LEU A 117 -23.98 0.55 33.80
N ASN A 118 -23.44 0.87 34.99
CA ASN A 118 -22.39 0.23 35.78
C ASN A 118 -20.97 0.60 35.29
N LEU A 119 -20.33 1.66 35.79
CA LEU A 119 -19.81 1.72 37.15
C LEU A 119 -19.68 3.18 37.62
N LEU A 120 -20.79 3.71 38.14
CA LEU A 120 -20.82 4.87 39.02
C LEU A 120 -20.27 4.50 40.43
N ASP A 121 -19.27 3.63 40.49
CA ASP A 121 -18.79 3.02 41.74
C ASP A 121 -17.26 2.81 41.77
N LYS A 122 -16.51 3.81 41.30
CA LYS A 122 -15.13 4.02 41.77
C LYS A 122 -15.03 5.41 42.37
N CYS A 123 -15.65 5.50 43.54
CA CYS A 123 -15.47 6.45 44.63
C CYS A 123 -14.22 7.35 44.58
N GLN A 124 -14.52 8.65 44.72
CA GLN A 124 -13.81 9.77 45.38
C GLN A 124 -12.46 10.31 44.86
N PRO A 125 -12.36 11.63 44.65
CA PRO A 125 -11.10 12.32 44.42
C PRO A 125 -10.37 12.55 45.75
N ASN A 126 -9.16 11.99 45.89
CA ASN A 126 -8.23 12.42 46.94
C ASN A 126 -7.70 13.82 46.60
N LEU A 127 -8.26 14.82 47.30
CA LEU A 127 -7.69 16.16 47.45
C LEU A 127 -6.30 16.03 48.10
N ARG A 128 -5.24 16.32 47.33
CA ARG A 128 -3.88 16.38 47.86
C ARG A 128 -3.72 17.63 48.73
N ARG A 129 -3.07 17.41 49.86
CA ARG A 129 -2.54 18.39 50.83
C ARG A 129 -1.69 19.46 50.14
N GLY A 130 -1.78 20.67 50.66
CA GLY A 130 -0.94 21.83 50.35
C GLY A 130 -1.62 23.07 50.88
#